data_AF-A0A6B4JRV7-F1
#
_entry.id   AF-A0A6B4JRV7-F1
#
_cell.length_a   1.000
_cell.length_b   1.000
_cell.length_c   1.000
_cell.angle_alpha   90.00
_cell.angle_beta   90.00
_cell.angle_gamma   90.00
#
_symmetry.space_group_name_H-M   'P 1'
#
loop_
_entity.id
_entity.type
_entity.pdbx_description
1 polymer ?
#
loop_
_entity_poly.entity_id
_entity_poly.type
_entity_poly.pdbx_seq_one_letter_code
_entity_poly.pdbx_strand_id
1 'polypeptide(L)'
;MVYYKYKKEKLEEKFSESKVFLVRIRECLERSPNSEDEIIDEAMISYFNSFCEFIIDMCETYLVSTDNFIPNKSGPDIIQLSSDFGFISKEDSKRLQGIVKLRNRYIHDYYQRKLSRDRILNVCRKEIKTLDMFLEISNEKITLVLK
;
A
#
# COMPACT_ATOMS: atom_id res chain seq x y z
N MET A 1 -8.95 19.89 19.75
CA MET A 1 -7.65 20.06 19.06
C MET A 1 -6.64 18.95 19.30
N VAL A 2 -6.54 18.38 20.52
CA VAL A 2 -5.58 17.28 20.82
C VAL A 2 -5.87 15.99 20.03
N TYR A 3 -7.14 15.64 19.85
CA TYR A 3 -7.57 14.41 19.16
C TYR A 3 -7.20 14.37 17.66
N TYR A 4 -7.35 15.48 16.94
CA TYR A 4 -6.98 15.59 15.53
C TYR A 4 -5.46 15.50 15.32
N LYS A 5 -4.67 16.10 16.22
CA LYS A 5 -3.21 16.02 16.19
C LYS A 5 -2.72 14.58 16.34
N TYR A 6 -3.29 13.83 17.29
CA TYR A 6 -2.96 12.42 17.51
C TYR A 6 -3.26 11.53 16.29
N LYS A 7 -4.41 11.71 15.64
CA LYS A 7 -4.75 10.93 14.43
C LYS A 7 -3.83 11.25 13.24
N LYS A 8 -3.38 12.51 13.12
CA LYS A 8 -2.41 12.93 12.10
C LYS A 8 -1.04 12.30 12.33
N GLU A 9 -0.52 12.34 13.57
CA GLU A 9 0.75 11.70 13.93
C GLU A 9 0.73 10.20 13.58
N LYS A 10 -0.37 9.51 13.88
CA LYS A 10 -0.56 8.10 13.52
C LYS A 10 -0.56 7.84 12.00
N LEU A 11 -1.03 8.79 11.20
CA LEU A 11 -1.00 8.68 9.73
C LEU A 11 0.40 8.90 9.17
N GLU A 12 1.15 9.87 9.72
CA GLU A 12 2.54 10.16 9.35
C GLU A 12 3.48 8.99 9.70
N GLU A 13 3.26 8.33 10.84
CA GLU A 13 3.96 7.10 11.22
C GLU A 13 3.71 5.98 10.20
N LYS A 14 2.45 5.69 9.89
CA LYS A 14 2.07 4.67 8.89
C LYS A 14 2.63 4.98 7.50
N PHE A 15 2.63 6.26 7.11
CA PHE A 15 3.25 6.70 5.86
C PHE A 15 4.76 6.45 5.85
N SER A 16 5.45 6.76 6.95
CA SER A 16 6.89 6.55 7.08
C SER A 16 7.25 5.06 6.97
N GLU A 17 6.51 4.20 7.66
CA GLU A 17 6.67 2.74 7.56
C GLU A 17 6.42 2.22 6.14
N SER A 18 5.37 2.70 5.46
CA SER A 18 5.09 2.29 4.07
C SER A 18 6.27 2.57 3.12
N LYS A 19 6.98 3.69 3.32
CA LYS A 19 8.18 4.04 2.54
C LYS A 19 9.36 3.12 2.84
N VAL A 20 9.51 2.69 4.09
CA VAL A 20 10.55 1.71 4.46
C VAL A 20 10.37 0.44 3.63
N PHE A 21 9.15 -0.07 3.50
CA PHE A 21 8.89 -1.26 2.69
C PHE A 21 9.14 -1.04 1.20
N LEU A 22 8.83 0.14 0.64
CA LEU A 22 9.21 0.47 -0.73
C LEU A 22 10.73 0.42 -0.95
N VAL A 23 11.50 0.99 -0.01
CA VAL A 23 12.98 0.92 -0.05
C VAL A 23 13.46 -0.52 0.03
N ARG A 24 12.90 -1.34 0.94
CA ARG A 24 13.28 -2.76 1.06
C ARG A 24 12.97 -3.56 -0.22
N ILE A 25 11.84 -3.31 -0.87
CA ILE A 25 11.52 -3.92 -2.16
C ILE A 25 12.57 -3.54 -3.21
N ARG A 26 12.97 -2.27 -3.26
CA ARG A 26 14.03 -1.79 -4.18
C ARG A 26 15.39 -2.44 -3.89
N GLU A 27 15.77 -2.57 -2.62
CA GLU A 27 16.98 -3.29 -2.21
C GLU A 27 16.94 -4.77 -2.66
N CYS A 28 15.80 -5.45 -2.54
CA CYS A 28 15.64 -6.81 -3.05
C CYS A 28 15.84 -6.89 -4.58
N LEU A 29 15.27 -5.93 -5.32
CA LEU A 29 15.42 -5.85 -6.78
C LEU A 29 16.87 -5.64 -7.22
N GLU A 30 17.66 -4.88 -6.46
CA GLU A 30 19.08 -4.68 -6.73
C GLU A 30 19.90 -5.93 -6.47
N ARG A 31 19.56 -6.70 -5.43
CA ARG A 31 20.27 -7.94 -5.07
C ARG A 31 19.88 -9.14 -5.92
N SER A 32 18.66 -9.16 -6.46
CA SER A 32 18.15 -10.23 -7.33
C SER A 32 17.43 -9.66 -8.57
N PRO A 33 18.17 -9.02 -9.50
CA PRO A 33 17.58 -8.36 -10.67
C PRO A 33 16.84 -9.35 -11.59
N ASN A 34 17.35 -10.58 -11.68
CA ASN A 34 16.85 -11.62 -12.56
C ASN A 34 15.94 -12.67 -11.87
N SER A 35 15.60 -12.50 -10.59
CA SER A 35 14.79 -13.51 -9.85
C SER A 35 15.48 -14.88 -9.73
N GLU A 36 16.81 -14.89 -9.66
CA GLU A 36 17.60 -16.14 -9.55
C GLU A 36 17.77 -16.61 -8.10
N ASP A 37 17.51 -15.73 -7.14
CA ASP A 37 17.54 -16.01 -5.70
C ASP A 37 16.12 -16.05 -5.11
N GLU A 38 15.65 -17.27 -4.80
CA GLU A 38 14.33 -17.52 -4.24
C GLU A 38 14.16 -16.91 -2.84
N ILE A 39 15.22 -16.86 -2.02
CA ILE A 39 15.17 -16.27 -0.68
C ILE A 39 14.90 -14.77 -0.78
N ILE A 40 15.59 -14.10 -1.72
CA ILE A 40 15.39 -12.66 -1.96
C ILE A 40 13.99 -12.39 -2.52
N ASP A 41 13.48 -13.24 -3.41
CA ASP A 41 12.13 -13.11 -3.92
C ASP A 41 11.07 -13.27 -2.82
N GLU A 42 11.22 -14.25 -1.91
CA GLU A 42 10.30 -14.41 -0.78
C GLU A 42 10.36 -13.22 0.19
N ALA A 43 11.56 -12.68 0.45
CA ALA A 43 11.72 -11.45 1.21
C ALA A 43 11.00 -10.26 0.54
N MET A 44 11.14 -10.12 -0.78
CA MET A 44 10.48 -9.07 -1.55
C MET A 44 8.95 -9.19 -1.49
N ILE A 45 8.41 -10.40 -1.58
CA ILE A 45 6.97 -10.66 -1.45
C ILE A 45 6.49 -10.33 -0.02
N SER A 46 7.28 -10.65 1.00
CA SER A 46 6.98 -10.28 2.38
C SER A 46 6.88 -8.76 2.54
N TYR A 47 7.87 -8.01 2.03
CA TYR A 47 7.84 -6.54 2.04
C TYR A 47 6.68 -5.96 1.21
N PHE A 48 6.34 -6.58 0.08
CA PHE A 48 5.17 -6.20 -0.71
C PHE A 48 3.86 -6.39 0.06
N ASN A 49 3.73 -7.48 0.81
CA ASN A 49 2.56 -7.73 1.66
C ASN A 49 2.45 -6.68 2.77
N SER A 50 3.56 -6.39 3.47
CA SER A 50 3.60 -5.33 4.48
C SER A 50 3.27 -3.97 3.89
N PHE A 51 3.83 -3.63 2.72
CA PHE A 51 3.49 -2.41 2.00
C PHE A 51 1.97 -2.29 1.77
N CYS A 52 1.34 -3.34 1.24
CA CYS A 52 -0.10 -3.37 1.02
C CYS A 52 -0.91 -3.17 2.31
N GLU A 53 -0.50 -3.80 3.42
CA GLU A 53 -1.15 -3.59 4.71
C GLU A 53 -1.08 -2.13 5.14
N PHE A 54 0.11 -1.52 5.09
CA PHE A 54 0.28 -0.12 5.49
C PHE A 54 -0.52 0.86 4.60
N ILE A 55 -0.71 0.56 3.31
CA ILE A 55 -1.62 1.33 2.45
C ILE A 55 -3.06 1.27 2.96
N ILE A 56 -3.56 0.07 3.28
CA ILE A 56 -4.91 -0.12 3.82
C ILE A 56 -5.03 0.59 5.16
N ASP A 57 -4.06 0.38 6.05
CA ASP A 57 -3.98 0.99 7.37
C ASP A 57 -3.99 2.53 7.32
N MET A 58 -3.33 3.14 6.33
CA MET A 58 -3.39 4.59 6.10
C MET A 58 -4.78 5.03 5.67
N CYS A 59 -5.42 4.30 4.75
CA CYS A 59 -6.78 4.59 4.31
C CYS A 59 -7.78 4.49 5.47
N GLU A 60 -7.65 3.46 6.31
CA GLU A 60 -8.49 3.31 7.51
C GLU A 60 -8.26 4.43 8.51
N THR A 61 -7.00 4.75 8.83
CA THR A 61 -6.68 5.88 9.73
C THR A 61 -7.27 7.19 9.19
N TYR A 62 -7.14 7.45 7.89
CA TYR A 62 -7.73 8.63 7.26
C TYR A 62 -9.25 8.66 7.43
N LEU A 63 -9.93 7.56 7.11
CA LEU A 63 -11.40 7.47 7.21
C LEU A 63 -11.88 7.59 8.65
N VAL A 64 -11.19 6.96 9.60
CA VAL A 64 -11.47 7.10 11.04
C VAL A 64 -11.21 8.54 11.48
N SER A 65 -10.21 9.22 10.92
CA SER A 65 -9.88 10.60 11.27
C SER A 65 -10.85 11.65 10.76
N THR A 66 -11.60 11.30 9.73
CA THR A 66 -12.59 12.17 9.09
C THR A 66 -14.03 11.72 9.36
N ASP A 67 -14.23 10.79 10.30
CA ASP A 67 -15.52 10.21 10.69
C ASP A 67 -16.30 9.58 9.51
N ASN A 68 -15.57 9.05 8.52
CA ASN A 68 -16.09 8.42 7.30
C ASN A 68 -15.84 6.91 7.24
N PHE A 69 -15.33 6.31 8.32
CA PHE A 69 -15.04 4.88 8.36
C PHE A 69 -16.31 4.03 8.40
N ILE A 70 -16.36 3.02 7.54
CA ILE A 70 -17.45 2.03 7.48
C ILE A 70 -16.85 0.64 7.77
N PRO A 71 -17.32 -0.06 8.82
CA PRO A 71 -16.78 -1.37 9.18
C PRO A 71 -17.11 -2.45 8.15
N ASN A 72 -16.41 -3.59 8.24
CA ASN A 72 -16.63 -4.80 7.42
C ASN A 72 -16.43 -4.61 5.90
N LYS A 73 -15.61 -3.63 5.50
CA LYS A 73 -15.19 -3.45 4.11
C LYS A 73 -13.90 -4.21 3.81
N SER A 74 -13.75 -4.70 2.58
CA SER A 74 -12.49 -5.29 2.15
C SER A 74 -11.41 -4.22 1.95
N GLY A 75 -10.12 -4.59 1.99
CA GLY A 75 -9.03 -3.65 1.74
C GLY A 75 -9.18 -2.81 0.46
N PRO A 76 -9.54 -3.41 -0.70
CA PRO A 76 -9.85 -2.64 -1.91
C PRO A 76 -11.02 -1.66 -1.74
N ASP A 77 -12.08 -2.04 -1.01
CA ASP A 77 -13.22 -1.16 -0.76
C ASP A 77 -12.86 0.00 0.18
N ILE A 78 -11.96 -0.24 1.14
CA ILE A 78 -11.39 0.81 2.01
C ILE A 78 -10.59 1.83 1.19
N ILE A 79 -9.79 1.37 0.23
CA ILE A 79 -9.01 2.25 -0.68
C ILE A 79 -9.94 3.04 -1.62
N GLN A 80 -11.03 2.44 -2.09
CA GLN A 80 -12.03 3.16 -2.87
C GLN A 80 -12.71 4.24 -2.01
N LEU A 81 -13.14 3.88 -0.80
CA LEU A 81 -13.82 4.82 0.09
C LEU A 81 -12.94 6.00 0.49
N SER A 82 -11.66 5.76 0.81
CA SER A 82 -10.71 6.84 1.12
C SER A 82 -10.51 7.77 -0.08
N SER A 83 -10.55 7.25 -1.30
CA SER A 83 -10.53 8.06 -2.53
C SER A 83 -11.79 8.89 -2.71
N ASP A 84 -12.97 8.32 -2.42
CA ASP A 84 -14.25 9.02 -2.51
C ASP A 84 -14.30 10.24 -1.57
N PHE A 85 -13.58 10.18 -0.43
CA PHE A 85 -13.42 11.30 0.51
C PHE A 85 -12.20 12.19 0.25
N GLY A 86 -11.43 11.92 -0.81
CA GLY A 86 -10.36 12.81 -1.27
C GLY A 86 -8.96 12.53 -0.70
N PHE A 87 -8.75 11.39 -0.04
CA PHE A 87 -7.41 11.00 0.41
C PHE A 87 -6.50 10.62 -0.75
N ILE A 88 -7.00 9.89 -1.74
CA ILE A 88 -6.22 9.37 -2.88
C ILE A 88 -6.95 9.74 -4.17
N SER A 89 -6.21 10.06 -5.23
CA SER A 89 -6.81 10.30 -6.55
C SER A 89 -7.56 9.06 -7.05
N LYS A 90 -8.58 9.23 -7.90
CA LYS A 90 -9.34 8.09 -8.45
C LYS A 90 -8.47 7.13 -9.27
N GLU A 91 -7.45 7.67 -9.94
CA GLU A 91 -6.51 6.89 -10.73
C GLU A 91 -5.60 6.04 -9.84
N ASP A 92 -4.95 6.68 -8.87
CA ASP A 92 -4.08 6.03 -7.91
C ASP A 92 -4.82 5.01 -7.05
N SER A 93 -6.06 5.32 -6.66
CA SER A 93 -6.92 4.40 -5.93
C SER A 93 -7.17 3.11 -6.72
N LYS A 94 -7.50 3.21 -8.03
CA LYS A 94 -7.68 2.03 -8.87
C LYS A 94 -6.41 1.19 -8.98
N ARG A 95 -5.26 1.84 -9.10
CA ARG A 95 -3.96 1.17 -9.12
C ARG A 95 -3.70 0.41 -7.82
N LEU A 96 -3.83 1.08 -6.67
CA LEU A 96 -3.65 0.46 -5.35
C LEU A 96 -4.65 -0.66 -5.07
N GLN A 97 -5.91 -0.50 -5.49
CA GLN A 97 -6.91 -1.58 -5.42
C GLN A 97 -6.46 -2.82 -6.20
N GLY A 98 -5.86 -2.65 -7.39
CA GLY A 98 -5.31 -3.75 -8.18
C GLY A 98 -4.17 -4.48 -7.46
N ILE A 99 -3.24 -3.72 -6.88
CA ILE A 99 -2.12 -4.21 -6.08
C ILE A 99 -2.61 -5.01 -4.87
N VAL A 100 -3.56 -4.46 -4.10
CA VAL A 100 -4.12 -5.15 -2.91
C VAL A 100 -4.92 -6.39 -3.29
N LYS A 101 -5.70 -6.36 -4.38
CA LYS A 101 -6.39 -7.55 -4.90
C LYS A 101 -5.41 -8.66 -5.28
N LEU A 102 -4.22 -8.31 -5.74
CA LEU A 102 -3.16 -9.26 -6.05
C LEU A 102 -2.57 -9.88 -4.76
N ARG A 103 -2.25 -9.04 -3.76
CA ARG A 103 -1.85 -9.48 -2.42
C ARG A 103 -2.86 -10.43 -1.79
N ASN A 104 -4.15 -10.10 -1.85
CA ASN A 104 -5.22 -10.92 -1.27
C ASN A 104 -5.32 -12.28 -1.96
N ARG A 105 -5.16 -12.35 -3.29
CA ARG A 105 -5.10 -13.63 -4.01
C ARG A 105 -3.90 -14.47 -3.59
N TYR A 106 -2.72 -13.87 -3.47
CA TYR A 106 -1.52 -14.59 -3.05
C TYR A 106 -1.69 -15.25 -1.67
N ILE A 107 -2.38 -14.57 -0.75
CA ILE A 107 -2.51 -15.02 0.65
C ILE A 107 -3.68 -15.97 0.85
N HIS A 108 -4.81 -15.73 0.19
CA HIS A 108 -6.06 -16.45 0.46
C HIS A 108 -6.40 -17.51 -0.60
N ASP A 109 -5.92 -17.37 -1.84
CA ASP A 109 -6.21 -18.31 -2.93
C ASP A 109 -4.99 -19.21 -3.19
N TYR A 110 -4.91 -20.30 -2.40
CA TYR A 110 -3.79 -21.24 -2.45
C TYR A 110 -3.60 -21.88 -3.85
N TYR A 111 -4.68 -22.10 -4.60
CA TYR A 111 -4.61 -22.68 -5.95
C TYR A 111 -3.97 -21.73 -6.95
N GLN A 112 -4.11 -20.42 -6.75
CA GLN A 112 -3.53 -19.38 -7.58
C GLN A 112 -2.22 -18.81 -7.00
N ARG A 113 -1.67 -19.42 -5.94
CA ARG A 113 -0.51 -18.86 -5.23
C ARG A 113 0.71 -18.71 -6.12
N LYS A 114 1.06 -19.73 -6.91
CA LYS A 114 2.21 -19.67 -7.84
C LYS A 114 2.04 -18.55 -8.88
N LEU A 115 0.88 -18.49 -9.52
CA LEU A 115 0.58 -17.44 -10.50
C LEU A 115 0.58 -16.03 -9.86
N SER A 116 0.04 -15.91 -8.65
CA SER A 116 0.00 -14.64 -7.91
C SER A 116 1.39 -14.21 -7.48
N ARG A 117 2.25 -15.15 -7.08
CA ARG A 117 3.66 -14.94 -6.78
C ARG A 117 4.38 -14.29 -7.97
N ASP A 118 4.30 -14.92 -9.13
CA ASP A 118 4.97 -14.44 -10.35
C ASP A 118 4.45 -13.04 -10.75
N ARG A 119 3.16 -12.80 -10.57
CA ARG A 119 2.55 -11.48 -10.81
C ARG A 119 3.02 -10.43 -9.81
N ILE A 120 3.13 -10.75 -8.52
CA ILE A 120 3.65 -9.82 -7.50
C ILE A 120 5.08 -9.43 -7.86
N LEU A 121 5.92 -10.42 -8.15
CA LEU A 121 7.30 -10.23 -8.58
C LEU A 121 7.41 -9.31 -9.81
N ASN A 122 6.52 -9.48 -10.79
CA ASN A 122 6.48 -8.64 -11.98
C ASN A 122 6.00 -7.21 -11.66
N VAL A 123 4.99 -7.04 -10.79
CA VAL A 123 4.53 -5.73 -10.30
C VAL A 123 5.66 -5.02 -9.54
N CYS A 124 6.41 -5.72 -8.69
CA CYS A 124 7.56 -5.16 -7.99
C CYS A 124 8.59 -4.60 -8.99
N ARG A 125 8.92 -5.37 -10.03
CA ARG A 125 9.92 -5.00 -11.04
C ARG A 125 9.50 -3.85 -11.95
N LYS A 126 8.22 -3.81 -12.34
CA LYS A 126 7.73 -2.86 -13.37
C LYS A 126 7.10 -1.61 -12.79
N GLU A 127 6.40 -1.73 -11.66
CA GLU A 127 5.56 -0.67 -11.12
C GLU A 127 6.09 -0.13 -9.80
N ILE A 128 6.40 -1.00 -8.83
CA ILE A 128 6.84 -0.57 -7.49
C ILE A 128 8.27 0.01 -7.52
N LYS A 129 9.13 -0.52 -8.40
CA LYS A 129 10.51 -0.06 -8.58
C LYS A 129 10.60 1.47 -8.69
N THR A 130 9.67 2.08 -9.43
CA THR A 130 9.64 3.53 -9.69
C THR A 130 8.54 4.26 -8.93
N LEU A 131 7.76 3.57 -8.10
CA LEU A 131 6.65 4.15 -7.36
C LEU A 131 7.16 5.00 -6.20
N ASP A 132 6.93 6.31 -6.24
CA ASP A 132 7.16 7.21 -5.13
C ASP A 132 5.84 7.63 -4.46
N MET A 133 5.92 7.98 -3.18
CA MET A 133 4.76 8.34 -2.38
C MET A 133 5.00 9.60 -1.56
N PHE A 134 3.99 10.47 -1.52
CA PHE A 134 4.02 11.72 -0.78
C PHE A 134 2.73 11.87 0.03
N LEU A 135 2.87 12.23 1.31
CA LEU A 135 1.75 12.61 2.15
C LEU A 135 1.67 14.13 2.19
N GLU A 136 0.76 14.70 1.42
CA GLU A 136 0.52 16.14 1.37
C GLU A 136 -0.47 16.52 2.47
N ILE A 137 -0.02 17.40 3.37
CA ILE A 137 -0.83 17.85 4.50
C ILE A 137 -0.99 19.36 4.42
N SER A 138 -2.24 19.81 4.40
CA SER A 138 -2.64 21.21 4.50
C SER A 138 -3.54 21.43 5.70
N ASN A 139 -3.94 22.68 5.95
CA ASN A 139 -4.92 23.00 6.99
C ASN A 139 -6.32 22.45 6.66
N GLU A 140 -6.61 22.19 5.39
CA GLU A 140 -7.95 21.81 4.91
C GLU A 140 -8.08 20.32 4.61
N LYS A 141 -7.00 19.70 4.11
CA LYS A 141 -7.01 18.29 3.66
C LYS A 141 -5.67 17.61 3.84
N ILE A 142 -5.75 16.29 3.94
CA ILE A 142 -4.62 15.36 3.85
C ILE A 142 -4.83 14.51 2.60
N THR A 143 -3.80 14.38 1.75
CA THR A 143 -3.84 13.63 0.50
C THR A 143 -2.58 12.77 0.36
N LEU A 144 -2.74 11.53 -0.06
CA LEU A 144 -1.68 10.62 -0.45
C LEU A 144 -1.53 10.65 -1.97
N VAL A 145 -0.35 11.05 -2.43
CA VAL A 145 -0.01 11.19 -3.84
C VAL A 145 1.00 10.11 -4.23
N LEU A 146 0.74 9.42 -5.35
CA LEU A 146 1.65 8.45 -5.95
C LEU A 146 2.29 9.07 -7.20
N LYS A 147 3.59 8.82 -7.42
CA LYS A 147 4.32 9.21 -8.65
C LYS A 147 5.07 8.02 -9.24
#